data_AF-A0AA37VIS2-F1
#
_entry.id   AF-A0AA37VIS2-F1
#
_cell.length_a   1.000
_cell.length_b   1.000
_cell.length_c   1.000
_cell.angle_alpha   90.00
_cell.angle_beta   90.00
_cell.angle_gamma   90.00
#
_symmetry.space_group_name_H-M   'P 1'
#
loop_
_entity.id
_entity.type
_entity.pdbx_description
1 polymer ?
#
loop_
_entity_poly.entity_id
_entity_poly.type
_entity_poly.pdbx_seq_one_letter_code
_entity_poly.pdbx_strand_id
1 'polypeptide(L)' 'MSHSEQSRQELAERIDRLEMRLTFQDDTIETLNQTITAQWREIDALKRQIALMVERLEDAQGNAEGPRNEPPPHY' A
#
# COMPACT_ATOMS: atom_id res chain seq x y z
N MET A 1 23.32 -9.79 -51.56
CA MET A 1 22.94 -8.50 -50.95
C MET A 1 21.55 -8.54 -50.30
N SER A 2 20.58 -9.30 -50.82
CA SER A 2 19.21 -9.40 -50.25
C SER A 2 19.11 -9.97 -48.82
N HIS A 3 19.85 -11.05 -48.49
CA HIS A 3 19.69 -11.71 -47.18
C HIS A 3 20.19 -10.86 -45.99
N SER A 4 21.25 -10.07 -46.16
CA SER A 4 21.74 -9.17 -45.11
C SER A 4 20.80 -8.00 -44.85
N GLU A 5 20.08 -7.56 -45.88
CA GLU A 5 19.05 -6.51 -45.76
C GLU A 5 17.79 -7.05 -45.08
N GLN A 6 17.36 -8.26 -45.46
CA GLN A 6 16.23 -8.94 -44.81
C GLN A 6 16.50 -9.17 -43.31
N SER A 7 17.68 -9.67 -42.93
CA SER A 7 18.02 -9.85 -41.52
C SER A 7 18.09 -8.53 -40.74
N ARG A 8 18.53 -7.43 -41.37
CA ARG A 8 18.50 -6.10 -40.73
C ARG A 8 17.07 -5.62 -40.52
N GLN A 9 16.19 -5.87 -41.47
CA GLN A 9 14.79 -5.48 -41.37
C GLN A 9 14.05 -6.30 -40.29
N GLU A 10 14.27 -7.62 -40.23
CA GLU A 10 13.75 -8.46 -39.15
C GLU A 10 14.26 -8.02 -37.76
N LEU A 11 15.53 -7.60 -37.67
CA LEU A 11 16.08 -7.08 -36.43
C LEU A 11 15.42 -5.76 -36.02
N ALA A 12 15.23 -4.83 -36.96
CA ALA A 12 14.54 -3.56 -36.71
C ALA A 12 13.11 -3.79 -36.22
N GLU A 13 12.34 -4.66 -36.89
CA GLU A 13 10.98 -5.00 -36.45
C GLU A 13 10.92 -5.64 -35.06
N ARG A 14 11.96 -6.40 -34.67
CA ARG A 14 12.06 -6.96 -33.32
C ARG A 14 12.39 -5.88 -32.30
N ILE A 15 13.25 -4.92 -32.64
CA ILE A 15 13.58 -3.78 -31.78
C ILE A 15 12.33 -2.93 -31.56
N ASP A 16 11.61 -2.54 -32.62
CA ASP A 16 10.40 -1.73 -32.52
C ASP A 16 9.33 -2.40 -31.62
N ARG A 17 9.17 -3.72 -31.76
CA ARG A 17 8.28 -4.51 -30.88
C ARG A 17 8.73 -4.53 -29.43
N LEU A 18 10.04 -4.59 -29.18
CA LEU A 18 10.58 -4.54 -27.82
C LEU A 18 10.43 -3.15 -27.21
N GLU A 19 10.65 -2.09 -27.96
CA GLU A 19 10.47 -0.70 -27.52
C GLU A 19 9.01 -0.43 -27.16
N MET A 20 8.06 -0.84 -28.02
CA MET A 20 6.63 -0.72 -27.71
C MET A 20 6.25 -1.47 -26.42
N ARG A 21 6.76 -2.68 -26.25
CA ARG A 21 6.53 -3.47 -25.03
C ARG A 21 7.20 -2.84 -23.81
N LEU A 22 8.35 -2.20 -23.97
CA LEU A 22 9.05 -1.53 -22.89
C LEU A 22 8.25 -0.33 -22.40
N THR A 23 7.81 0.54 -23.30
CA THR A 23 6.96 1.70 -22.96
C THR A 23 5.70 1.29 -22.21
N PHE A 24 5.01 0.24 -22.67
CA PHE A 24 3.82 -0.27 -21.98
C PHE A 24 4.14 -0.82 -20.57
N GLN A 25 5.30 -1.46 -20.41
CA GLN A 25 5.74 -1.95 -19.11
C GLN A 25 6.10 -0.79 -18.17
N ASP A 26 6.75 0.26 -18.67
CA ASP A 26 7.07 1.45 -17.87
C ASP A 26 5.78 2.13 -17.36
N ASP A 27 4.78 2.30 -18.23
CA ASP A 27 3.46 2.84 -17.84
C ASP A 27 2.75 1.94 -16.80
N THR A 28 2.85 0.62 -16.97
CA THR A 28 2.30 -0.36 -16.02
C THR A 28 2.99 -0.25 -14.66
N ILE A 29 4.32 -0.16 -14.64
CA ILE A 29 5.12 -0.04 -13.41
C ILE A 29 4.75 1.25 -12.67
N GLU A 30 4.65 2.37 -13.38
CA GLU A 30 4.29 3.65 -12.77
C GLU A 30 2.87 3.60 -12.18
N THR A 31 1.92 3.02 -12.91
CA THR A 31 0.54 2.82 -12.43
C THR A 31 0.49 1.95 -11.17
N LEU A 32 1.27 0.86 -11.15
CA LEU A 32 1.37 -0.02 -9.98
C LEU A 32 1.99 0.71 -8.79
N ASN A 33 3.04 1.49 -9.01
CA ASN A 33 3.70 2.26 -7.95
C ASN A 33 2.75 3.29 -7.31
N GLN A 34 1.99 4.01 -8.14
CA GLN A 34 0.96 4.95 -7.66
C GLN A 34 -0.12 4.23 -6.85
N THR A 35 -0.59 3.08 -7.34
CA THR A 35 -1.60 2.25 -6.66
C THR A 35 -1.10 1.76 -5.30
N ILE A 36 0.11 1.21 -5.23
CA ILE A 36 0.73 0.74 -3.98
C ILE A 36 0.87 1.88 -2.99
N THR A 37 1.32 3.05 -3.45
CA THR A 37 1.49 4.23 -2.60
C THR A 37 0.14 4.71 -2.04
N ALA A 38 -0.92 4.70 -2.85
CA ALA A 38 -2.26 5.04 -2.39
C ALA A 38 -2.77 4.05 -1.33
N GLN A 39 -2.64 2.75 -1.60
CA GLN A 39 -3.04 1.70 -0.66
C GLN A 39 -2.26 1.77 0.66
N TRP A 40 -0.97 2.11 0.61
CA TRP A 40 -0.17 2.26 1.83
C TRP A 40 -0.70 3.37 2.73
N ARG A 41 -1.11 4.52 2.15
CA ARG A 41 -1.73 5.62 2.89
C ARG A 41 -3.06 5.21 3.52
N GLU A 42 -3.88 4.43 2.80
CA GLU A 42 -5.14 3.91 3.33
C GLU A 42 -4.91 2.96 4.50
N ILE A 43 -3.99 1.99 4.35
CA ILE A 43 -3.63 1.06 5.42
C ILE A 43 -3.12 1.80 6.65
N ASP A 44 -2.28 2.80 6.47
CA ASP A 44 -1.73 3.62 7.55
C ASP A 44 -2.83 4.42 8.27
N ALA A 45 -3.80 4.97 7.52
CA ALA A 45 -4.97 5.61 8.11
C ALA A 45 -5.84 4.62 8.90
N LEU A 46 -6.09 3.43 8.37
CA LEU A 46 -6.84 2.37 9.07
C LEU A 46 -6.14 1.91 10.34
N LYS A 47 -4.81 1.74 10.31
CA LYS A 47 -4.01 1.39 11.49
C LYS A 47 -4.16 2.43 12.61
N ARG A 48 -4.11 3.72 12.28
CA ARG A 48 -4.35 4.80 13.27
C ARG A 48 -5.76 4.74 13.86
N GLN A 49 -6.78 4.51 13.03
CA GLN A 49 -8.16 4.40 13.51
C GLN A 49 -8.34 3.22 14.47
N ILE A 50 -7.74 2.07 14.14
CA ILE A 50 -7.76 0.90 15.02
C ILE A 50 -7.06 1.21 16.35
N ALA A 51 -5.89 1.83 16.33
CA ALA A 51 -5.18 2.20 17.56
C ALA A 51 -6.03 3.11 18.46
N LEU A 52 -6.70 4.12 17.89
CA LEU A 52 -7.60 5.00 18.63
C LEU A 52 -8.83 4.24 19.19
N MET A 53 -9.37 3.27 18.46
CA MET A 53 -10.47 2.44 18.95
C MET A 53 -10.04 1.57 20.14
N VAL A 54 -8.81 1.03 20.09
CA VAL A 54 -8.23 0.25 21.19
C VAL A 54 -8.06 1.12 22.43
N GLU A 55 -7.45 2.30 22.29
CA GLU A 55 -7.28 3.25 23.40
C GLU A 55 -8.62 3.61 24.07
N ARG A 56 -9.63 3.95 23.27
CA ARG A 56 -10.99 4.25 23.79
C ARG A 56 -11.63 3.07 24.50
N LEU A 57 -11.38 1.85 24.04
CA LEU A 57 -11.91 0.64 24.67
C LEU A 57 -11.24 0.38 26.02
N GLU A 58 -9.93 0.58 26.12
CA GLU A 58 -9.17 0.49 27.36
C GLU A 58 -9.62 1.55 28.37
N ASP A 59 -9.77 2.80 27.94
CA ASP A 59 -10.29 3.90 28.77
C ASP A 59 -11.71 3.61 29.30
N ALA A 60 -12.58 3.05 28.46
CA ALA A 60 -13.94 2.68 28.85
C ALA A 60 -13.95 1.54 29.89
N GLN A 61 -13.04 0.56 29.76
CA GLN A 61 -12.89 -0.52 30.73
C GLN A 61 -12.31 -0.01 32.06
N GLY A 62 -11.28 0.83 32.02
CA GLY A 62 -10.69 1.43 33.23
C GLY A 62 -11.66 2.33 34.00
N ASN A 63 -12.51 3.08 33.31
CA ASN A 63 -13.56 3.88 33.94
C ASN A 63 -14.72 3.04 34.50
N ALA A 64 -15.00 1.86 33.94
CA ALA A 64 -15.98 0.93 34.50
C ALA A 64 -15.51 0.29 35.82
N GLU A 65 -14.20 0.26 36.09
CA GLU A 65 -13.60 -0.18 37.36
C GLU A 65 -13.46 0.96 38.41
N GLY A 66 -14.21 2.06 38.29
CA GLY A 66 -14.24 3.19 39.25
C GLY A 66 -14.34 2.78 40.73
N PRO A 67 -13.96 3.69 41.66
CA PRO A 67 -13.37 3.37 42.95
C PRO A 67 -14.14 2.28 43.69
N ARG A 68 -13.55 1.09 43.74
CA ARG A 68 -14.08 -0.04 44.51
C ARG A 68 -14.22 0.40 45.96
N ASN A 69 -15.45 0.69 46.38
CA ASN A 69 -15.97 0.65 47.75
C ASN A 69 -14.86 0.58 48.82
N GLU A 70 -14.14 1.67 49.06
CA GLU A 70 -13.33 1.77 50.27
C GLU A 70 -14.32 1.90 51.44
N PRO A 71 -14.34 0.97 52.41
CA PRO A 71 -15.24 1.07 53.54
C PRO A 71 -14.90 2.36 54.31
N PRO A 72 -15.91 3.14 54.77
CA PRO A 72 -15.64 4.40 55.43
C PRO A 72 -14.81 4.17 56.72
N PRO A 73 -13.87 5.07 57.04
CA PRO A 73 -13.06 4.93 58.24
C PRO A 73 -13.96 5.06 59.48
N HIS A 74 -13.97 4.00 60.29
CA HIS A 74 -14.63 4.04 61.59
C HIS A 74 -13.79 4.87 62.57
N TYR A 75 -14.38 5.95 63.07
CA TYR A 75 -13.90 6.72 64.22
C TYR A 75 -14.46 6.15 65.53
#